data_AF-A0A316X1B9-F1
#
_entry.id   AF-A0A316X1B9-F1
#
_cell.length_a   1.000
_cell.length_b   1.000
_cell.length_c   1.000
_cell.angle_alpha   90.00
_cell.angle_beta   90.00
_cell.angle_gamma   90.00
#
_symmetry.space_group_name_H-M   'P 1'
#
loop_
_entity.id
_entity.type
_entity.pdbx_description
1 polymer ?
#
loop_
_entity_poly.entity_id
_entity_poly.type
_entity_poly.pdbx_seq_one_letter_code
_entity_poly.pdbx_strand_id
1 'polypeptide(L)' 'MKKKQVKKIDSNIKSAFELIDNYLPHHYTGKVLEIVPTATRSNIRTVRMRKEGDPLIIAALKQVAMKNKSILD' A
#
# COMPACT_ATOMS: atom_id res chain seq x y z
N MET A 1 -14.65 -6.60 31.84
CA MET A 1 -13.44 -6.57 30.97
C MET A 1 -13.84 -6.17 29.55
N LYS A 2 -13.44 -4.98 29.07
CA LYS A 2 -13.67 -4.57 27.67
C LYS A 2 -12.78 -5.41 26.75
N LYS A 3 -13.39 -6.32 25.97
CA LYS A 3 -12.68 -7.11 24.95
C LYS A 3 -12.13 -6.15 23.90
N LYS A 4 -10.82 -5.91 23.93
CA LYS A 4 -10.06 -5.19 22.92
C LYS A 4 -10.23 -5.90 21.57
N GLN A 5 -11.04 -5.33 20.68
CA GLN A 5 -11.01 -5.62 19.24
C GLN A 5 -9.72 -5.05 18.65
N VAL A 6 -8.58 -5.64 18.98
CA VAL A 6 -7.27 -5.26 18.44
C VAL A 6 -6.63 -6.55 17.98
N LYS A 7 -6.87 -6.94 16.71
CA LYS A 7 -6.09 -7.98 16.00
C LYS A 7 -6.55 -8.31 14.56
N LYS A 8 -7.73 -7.86 14.10
CA LYS A 8 -8.18 -8.12 12.71
C LYS A 8 -7.67 -7.10 11.68
N ILE A 9 -7.36 -5.87 12.11
CA ILE A 9 -6.89 -4.82 11.19
C ILE A 9 -5.47 -5.12 10.70
N ASP A 10 -4.60 -5.63 11.59
CA ASP A 10 -3.21 -6.00 11.28
C ASP A 10 -3.06 -7.05 10.18
N SER A 11 -3.91 -8.09 10.20
CA SER A 11 -3.85 -9.18 9.21
C SER A 11 -4.09 -8.69 7.79
N ASN A 12 -5.05 -7.76 7.61
CA ASN A 12 -5.37 -7.19 6.31
C ASN A 12 -4.25 -6.29 5.77
N ILE A 13 -3.50 -5.64 6.64
CA ILE A 13 -2.36 -4.79 6.27
C ILE A 13 -1.21 -5.68 5.78
N LYS A 14 -0.89 -6.76 6.49
CA LYS A 14 0.18 -7.69 6.10
C LYS A 14 -0.08 -8.31 4.73
N SER A 15 -1.30 -8.81 4.49
CA SER A 15 -1.68 -9.37 3.19
C SER A 15 -1.72 -8.32 2.07
N ALA A 16 -2.07 -7.07 2.39
CA ALA A 16 -1.96 -5.98 1.42
C ALA A 16 -0.51 -5.73 1.01
N PHE A 17 0.43 -5.76 1.96
CA PHE A 17 1.84 -5.55 1.66
C PHE A 17 2.50 -6.73 0.94
N GLU A 18 2.06 -7.97 1.13
CA GLU A 18 2.50 -9.10 0.30
C GLU A 18 2.09 -8.91 -1.17
N LEU A 19 0.86 -8.46 -1.43
CA LEU A 19 0.42 -8.15 -2.79
C LEU A 19 1.19 -6.96 -3.37
N ILE A 20 1.46 -5.93 -2.56
CA ILE A 20 2.28 -4.79 -2.98
C ILE A 20 3.69 -5.27 -3.32
N ASP A 21 4.38 -6.00 -2.45
CA ASP A 21 5.77 -6.40 -2.69
C ASP A 21 5.94 -7.27 -3.95
N ASN A 22 4.95 -8.11 -4.28
CA ASN A 22 4.98 -9.00 -5.44
C ASN A 22 4.61 -8.32 -6.77
N TYR A 23 3.66 -7.37 -6.75
CA TYR A 23 3.06 -6.84 -7.97
C TYR A 23 3.25 -5.34 -8.16
N LEU A 24 3.96 -4.64 -7.28
CA LEU A 24 4.22 -3.22 -7.43
C LEU A 24 5.24 -2.98 -8.57
N PRO A 25 4.90 -2.18 -9.60
CA PRO A 25 5.78 -1.95 -10.75
C PRO A 25 6.98 -1.05 -10.38
N HIS A 26 8.05 -1.08 -11.17
CA HIS A 26 9.27 -0.31 -10.89
C HIS A 26 9.01 1.20 -10.71
N HIS A 27 8.20 1.81 -11.59
CA HIS A 27 7.84 3.24 -11.54
C HIS A 27 6.56 3.53 -10.72
N TYR A 28 6.31 2.79 -9.65
CA TYR A 28 5.08 2.92 -8.85
C TYR A 28 4.86 4.29 -8.23
N THR A 29 5.93 4.99 -7.83
CA THR A 29 5.78 6.30 -7.16
C THR A 29 5.07 7.34 -8.02
N GLY A 30 5.22 7.28 -9.35
CA GLY A 30 4.48 8.15 -10.26
C GLY A 30 2.98 7.82 -10.27
N LYS A 31 2.65 6.54 -10.44
CA LYS A 31 1.27 6.05 -10.41
C LYS A 31 0.56 6.31 -9.08
N VAL A 32 1.29 6.26 -7.96
CA VAL A 32 0.73 6.60 -6.64
C VAL A 32 0.46 8.09 -6.51
N LEU A 33 1.31 8.96 -7.07
CA LEU A 33 1.08 10.41 -7.07
C LEU A 33 -0.13 10.82 -7.92
N GLU A 34 -0.45 10.08 -8.98
CA GLU A 34 -1.69 10.29 -9.74
C GLU A 34 -2.95 10.06 -8.88
N ILE A 35 -2.86 9.18 -7.88
CA ILE A 35 -3.97 8.85 -6.96
C ILE A 35 -3.95 9.77 -5.74
N VAL A 36 -2.77 10.05 -5.19
CA VAL A 36 -2.54 10.88 -3.99
C VAL A 36 -1.56 12.00 -4.34
N PRO A 37 -2.02 13.08 -5.01
CA PRO A 37 -1.14 14.16 -5.49
C PRO A 37 -0.53 14.99 -4.36
N THR A 38 -1.11 14.93 -3.16
CA THR A 38 -0.59 15.58 -1.95
C THR A 38 0.59 14.84 -1.31
N ALA A 39 0.83 13.58 -1.70
CA ALA A 39 1.96 12.81 -1.20
C ALA A 39 3.27 13.25 -1.87
N THR A 40 4.40 12.95 -1.23
CA THR A 40 5.73 13.08 -1.86
C THR A 40 6.28 11.71 -2.19
N ARG A 41 7.14 11.61 -3.22
CA ARG A 41 7.82 10.35 -3.57
C ARG A 41 8.58 9.75 -2.38
N SER A 42 9.18 10.60 -1.56
CA SER A 42 9.88 10.17 -0.34
C SER A 42 8.90 9.57 0.67
N ASN A 43 7.76 10.23 0.91
CA ASN A 43 6.72 9.70 1.80
C ASN A 43 6.19 8.34 1.31
N ILE A 44 5.90 8.22 0.01
CA ILE A 44 5.43 6.96 -0.60
C ILE A 44 6.44 5.82 -0.40
N ARG A 45 7.73 6.09 -0.59
CA ARG A 45 8.79 5.09 -0.36
C ARG A 45 8.88 4.70 1.12
N THR A 46 8.83 5.67 2.01
CA THR A 46 8.85 5.43 3.46
C THR A 46 7.70 4.55 3.90
N VAL A 47 6.48 4.84 3.44
CA VAL A 47 5.28 4.03 3.75
C VAL A 47 5.43 2.60 3.25
N ARG A 48 5.92 2.41 2.02
CA ARG A 48 6.20 1.07 1.48
C ARG A 48 7.22 0.31 2.32
N MET A 49 8.36 0.93 2.64
CA MET A 49 9.45 0.26 3.37
C MET A 49 9.07 -0.07 4.81
N ARG A 50 8.39 0.85 5.51
CA ARG A 50 7.96 0.67 6.90
C ARG A 50 6.74 -0.22 7.02
N LYS A 51 6.02 -0.46 5.92
CA LYS A 51 4.74 -1.17 5.88
C LYS A 51 3.69 -0.54 6.81
N GLU A 52 3.79 0.76 6.97
CA GLU A 52 3.04 1.59 7.92
C GLU A 52 3.04 3.04 7.45
N GLY A 53 1.98 3.78 7.73
CA GLY A 53 1.91 5.22 7.54
C GLY A 53 0.53 5.65 7.07
N ASP A 54 0.49 6.64 6.19
CA ASP A 54 -0.75 7.21 5.68
C ASP A 54 -1.63 6.13 4.99
N PRO A 55 -2.85 5.85 5.51
CA PRO A 55 -3.75 4.88 4.92
C PRO A 55 -4.07 5.14 3.45
N LEU A 56 -4.10 6.40 3.00
CA LEU A 56 -4.35 6.75 1.60
C LEU A 56 -3.21 6.30 0.69
N ILE A 57 -1.96 6.44 1.15
CA ILE A 57 -0.79 5.97 0.42
C ILE A 57 -0.78 4.44 0.35
N ILE A 58 -1.13 3.77 1.45
CA ILE A 58 -1.21 2.30 1.48
C ILE A 58 -2.29 1.80 0.51
N ALA A 59 -3.47 2.44 0.51
CA ALA A 59 -4.55 2.11 -0.41
C ALA A 59 -4.13 2.33 -1.88
N ALA A 60 -3.47 3.44 -2.18
CA ALA A 60 -2.96 3.74 -3.52
C ALA A 60 -1.88 2.73 -3.97
N LEU A 61 -0.93 2.38 -3.09
CA LEU A 61 0.07 1.34 -3.36
C LEU A 61 -0.60 -0.01 -3.70
N LYS A 62 -1.61 -0.40 -2.91
CA LYS A 62 -2.39 -1.62 -3.16
C LYS A 62 -3.12 -1.57 -4.49
N GLN A 63 -3.74 -0.43 -4.83
CA GLN A 63 -4.45 -0.26 -6.09
C GLN A 63 -3.51 -0.36 -7.30
N VAL A 64 -2.32 0.26 -7.22
CA VAL A 64 -1.31 0.18 -8.28
C VAL A 64 -0.81 -1.26 -8.45
N ALA A 65 -0.55 -1.97 -7.36
CA ALA A 65 -0.13 -3.37 -7.40
C ALA A 65 -1.22 -4.28 -7.97
N MET A 66 -2.49 -4.08 -7.59
CA MET A 66 -3.62 -4.84 -8.16
C MET A 66 -3.77 -4.60 -9.67
N LYS A 67 -3.71 -3.34 -10.12
CA LYS A 67 -3.74 -3.02 -11.55
C LYS A 67 -2.60 -3.68 -12.31
N ASN A 68 -1.41 -3.70 -11.73
CA ASN A 68 -0.24 -4.31 -12.36
C ASN A 68 -0.35 -5.84 -12.40
N LYS A 69 -0.89 -6.47 -11.34
CA LYS A 69 -1.19 -7.90 -11.32
C LYS A 69 -2.12 -8.30 -12.48
N SER A 70 -3.23 -7.57 -12.68
CA SER A 70 -4.18 -7.85 -13.77
C SER A 70 -3.62 -7.63 -15.19
N ILE A 71 -2.43 -7.05 -15.34
CA ILE A 71 -1.74 -6.93 -16.63
C ILE A 71 -0.78 -8.09 -16.85
N LEU A 72 -0.31 -8.72 -15.77
CA LEU A 72 0.68 -9.81 -15.78
C LEU A 72 0.06 -11.20 -15.74
N ASP A 73 -1.17 -11.33 -15.23
CA ASP A 73 -2.05 -12.52 -15.32
C ASP A 73 -2.84 -12.51 -16.65
#